data_AF-A0AAE5H1A6-F1
#
_entry.id   AF-A0AAE5H1A6-F1
#
_cell.length_a   1.000
_cell.length_b   1.000
_cell.length_c   1.000
_cell.angle_alpha   90.00
_cell.angle_beta   90.00
_cell.angle_gamma   90.00
#
_symmetry.space_group_name_H-M   'P 1'
#
loop_
_entity.id
_entity.type
_entity.pdbx_description
1 polymer ?
#
loop_
_entity_poly.entity_id
_entity_poly.type
_entity_poly.pdbx_seq_one_letter_code
_entity_poly.pdbx_strand_id
1 'polypeptide(L)'
;MGVAGETIQQWFDVFKNDIIHTHFVDGNPYGHLIWGDGKYDQEGFLKILKDNGYKGYLGQEITEFSYFKDPASHDIRNMTSFERFMFK
;
A
#
# COMPACT_ATOMS: atom_id res chain seq x y z
N MET A 1 -6.12 -6.20 7.74
CA MET A 1 -5.82 -4.91 8.42
C MET A 1 -6.99 -3.93 8.30
N GLY A 2 -7.08 -3.11 7.24
CA GLY A 2 -8.06 -2.01 7.16
C GLY A 2 -9.53 -2.42 7.31
N VAL A 3 -9.98 -3.46 6.60
CA VAL A 3 -11.36 -3.98 6.71
C VAL A 3 -11.68 -4.52 8.12
N ALA A 4 -10.68 -5.06 8.82
CA ALA A 4 -10.82 -5.58 10.18
C ALA A 4 -10.72 -4.48 11.26
N GLY A 5 -10.48 -3.22 10.86
CA GLY A 5 -10.27 -2.10 11.79
C GLY A 5 -8.91 -2.12 12.50
N GLU A 6 -7.96 -2.90 11.99
CA GLU A 6 -6.61 -3.02 12.56
C GLU A 6 -5.64 -2.06 11.89
N THR A 7 -4.60 -1.66 12.64
CA THR A 7 -3.53 -0.79 12.14
C THR A 7 -2.27 -1.58 11.80
N ILE A 8 -1.43 -1.00 10.93
CA ILE A 8 -0.12 -1.58 10.59
C ILE A 8 0.77 -1.72 11.85
N GLN A 9 0.70 -0.74 12.77
CA GLN A 9 1.50 -0.80 14.00
C GLN A 9 1.13 -1.99 14.88
N GLN A 10 -0.17 -2.29 15.04
CA GLN A 10 -0.62 -3.46 15.80
C GLN A 10 -0.02 -4.75 15.24
N TRP A 11 0.12 -4.86 13.92
CA TRP A 11 0.75 -6.01 13.29
C TRP A 11 2.26 -6.07 13.59
N PHE A 12 2.98 -4.95 13.52
CA PHE A 12 4.40 -4.92 13.92
C PHE A 12 4.62 -5.19 15.41
N ASP A 13 3.71 -4.75 16.29
CA ASP A 13 3.81 -5.03 17.73
C ASP A 13 3.73 -6.54 18.02
N VAL A 14 2.92 -7.27 17.24
CA VAL A 14 2.69 -8.71 17.39
C VAL A 14 3.78 -9.52 16.68
N PHE A 15 3.98 -9.29 15.39
CA PHE A 15 4.82 -10.13 14.52
C PHE A 15 6.26 -9.62 14.38
N LYS A 16 6.50 -8.35 14.70
CA LYS A 16 7.83 -7.73 14.69
C LYS A 16 8.55 -7.96 13.35
N ASN A 17 9.66 -8.68 13.39
CA ASN A 17 10.55 -8.92 12.25
C ASN A 17 10.05 -10.04 11.32
N ASP A 18 8.95 -10.72 11.66
CA ASP A 18 8.38 -11.79 10.83
C ASP A 18 7.55 -11.24 9.65
N ILE A 19 7.28 -9.94 9.62
CA ILE A 19 6.64 -9.26 8.49
C ILE A 19 7.69 -9.02 7.39
N ILE A 20 7.73 -9.92 6.41
CA ILE A 20 8.71 -9.89 5.30
C ILE A 20 8.14 -9.43 3.96
N HIS A 21 6.82 -9.35 3.84
CA HIS A 21 6.13 -9.01 2.60
C HIS A 21 4.84 -8.24 2.87
N THR A 22 4.50 -7.31 1.99
CA THR A 22 3.25 -6.55 2.05
C THR A 22 2.62 -6.44 0.67
N HIS A 23 1.30 -6.61 0.63
CA HIS A 23 0.47 -6.10 -0.46
C HIS A 23 0.11 -4.66 -0.11
N PHE A 24 0.53 -3.73 -0.93
CA PHE A 24 0.52 -2.31 -0.66
C PHE A 24 -0.37 -1.60 -1.68
N VAL A 25 -1.58 -1.29 -1.24
CA VAL A 25 -2.71 -0.89 -2.06
C VAL A 25 -3.39 0.34 -1.46
N ASP A 26 -4.13 1.07 -2.28
CA ASP A 26 -5.10 2.05 -1.79
C ASP A 26 -6.50 1.42 -1.64
N GLY A 27 -7.40 2.09 -0.93
CA GLY A 27 -8.74 1.55 -0.65
C GLY A 27 -9.72 2.54 -0.01
N ASN A 28 -11.01 2.22 -0.10
CA ASN A 28 -12.11 2.97 0.51
C ASN A 28 -13.46 2.18 0.50
N PRO A 29 -13.84 1.42 1.55
CA PRO A 29 -13.03 0.80 2.60
C PRO A 29 -12.37 -0.53 2.15
N TYR A 30 -12.78 -1.05 0.98
CA TYR A 30 -12.14 -2.18 0.32
C TYR A 30 -10.89 -1.71 -0.43
N GLY A 31 -9.88 -2.59 -0.52
CA GLY A 31 -8.59 -2.30 -1.15
C GLY A 31 -8.55 -2.56 -2.66
N HIS A 32 -7.33 -2.66 -3.19
CA HIS A 32 -6.96 -2.95 -4.58
C HIS A 32 -7.13 -1.81 -5.60
N LEU A 33 -7.18 -0.57 -5.09
CA LEU A 33 -7.14 0.63 -5.91
C LEU A 33 -5.69 1.07 -6.14
N ILE A 34 -5.44 1.78 -7.25
CA ILE A 34 -4.18 2.50 -7.43
C ILE A 34 -4.09 3.67 -6.44
N TRP A 35 -2.87 4.11 -6.14
CA TRP A 35 -2.62 5.21 -5.23
C TRP A 35 -3.24 6.53 -5.69
N GLY A 36 -4.09 7.09 -4.82
CA GLY A 36 -4.80 8.35 -5.04
C GLY A 36 -6.27 8.16 -5.45
N ASP A 37 -6.68 6.94 -5.79
CA ASP A 37 -8.09 6.63 -6.08
C ASP A 37 -8.86 6.21 -4.81
N GLY A 38 -8.17 5.90 -3.71
CA GLY A 38 -8.76 5.55 -2.42
C GLY A 38 -8.67 6.68 -1.38
N LYS A 39 -8.70 6.30 -0.10
CA LYS A 39 -8.71 7.23 1.05
C LYS A 39 -7.66 6.91 2.12
N TYR A 40 -6.79 5.93 1.88
CA TYR A 40 -5.79 5.58 2.88
C TYR A 40 -4.71 6.66 2.98
N ASP A 41 -4.14 6.80 4.18
CA ASP A 41 -2.97 7.66 4.42
C ASP A 41 -1.70 6.86 4.09
N GLN A 42 -1.31 6.89 2.82
CA GLN A 42 -0.21 6.05 2.35
C GLN A 42 1.15 6.56 2.83
N GLU A 43 1.33 7.87 3.01
CA GLU A 43 2.54 8.44 3.60
C GLU A 43 2.67 8.01 5.06
N GLY A 44 1.58 8.03 5.82
CA GLY A 44 1.52 7.48 7.18
C GLY A 44 1.89 6.00 7.22
N PHE A 45 1.41 5.19 6.28
CA PHE A 45 1.78 3.77 6.18
C PHE A 45 3.28 3.58 5.91
N LEU A 46 3.85 4.33 4.96
CA LEU A 46 5.28 4.31 4.68
C LEU A 46 6.11 4.70 5.90
N LYS A 47 5.66 5.70 6.67
CA LYS A 47 6.30 6.11 7.92
C LYS A 47 6.31 4.98 8.94
N ILE A 48 5.19 4.29 9.16
CA ILE A 48 5.11 3.15 10.09
C ILE A 48 6.04 2.01 9.65
N LEU A 49 6.05 1.68 8.35
CA LEU A 49 6.95 0.65 7.80
C LEU A 49 8.42 1.02 8.05
N LYS A 50 8.79 2.27 7.81
CA LYS A 50 10.15 2.79 8.04
C LYS A 50 10.52 2.75 9.52
N ASP A 51 9.65 3.24 10.41
CA ASP A 51 9.91 3.34 11.84
C ASP A 51 10.05 1.95 12.50
N ASN A 52 9.35 0.94 11.98
CA ASN A 52 9.49 -0.46 12.41
C ASN A 52 10.61 -1.22 11.66
N GLY A 53 11.40 -0.53 10.83
CA GLY A 53 12.56 -1.11 10.17
C GLY A 53 12.26 -2.14 9.08
N TYR A 54 11.05 -2.13 8.49
CA TYR A 54 10.66 -3.04 7.42
C TYR A 54 11.64 -2.98 6.23
N LYS A 55 12.02 -4.15 5.71
CA LYS A 55 12.98 -4.31 4.59
C LYS A 55 12.43 -5.04 3.37
N GLY A 56 11.17 -5.48 3.42
CA GLY A 56 10.55 -6.18 2.31
C GLY A 56 10.13 -5.24 1.18
N TYR A 57 9.69 -5.83 0.07
CA TYR A 57 9.12 -5.07 -1.05
C TYR A 57 7.72 -4.55 -0.73
N LEU A 58 7.33 -3.48 -1.43
CA LEU A 58 5.98 -2.91 -1.42
C LEU A 58 5.21 -3.44 -2.64
N GLY A 59 4.72 -4.67 -2.55
CA GLY A 59 4.06 -5.34 -3.69
C GLY A 59 2.74 -4.66 -4.04
N GLN A 60 2.57 -4.26 -5.30
CA GLN A 60 1.29 -3.68 -5.76
C GLN A 60 0.28 -4.79 -6.00
N GLU A 61 -0.89 -4.72 -5.36
CA GLU A 61 -2.01 -5.66 -5.59
C GLU A 61 -3.23 -4.90 -6.11
N ILE A 62 -3.29 -4.71 -7.43
CA ILE A 62 -4.34 -3.91 -8.09
C ILE A 62 -5.26 -4.86 -8.85
N THR A 63 -6.52 -4.95 -8.43
CA THR A 63 -7.52 -5.90 -8.96
C THR A 63 -8.89 -5.27 -9.20
N GLU A 64 -8.98 -3.94 -9.11
CA GLU A 64 -10.21 -3.20 -9.38
C GLU A 64 -10.63 -3.35 -10.86
N PHE A 65 -11.85 -3.84 -11.06
CA PHE A 65 -12.38 -4.22 -12.37
C PHE A 65 -12.44 -3.06 -13.36
N SER A 66 -12.67 -1.83 -12.87
CA SER A 66 -12.73 -0.65 -13.73
C SER A 66 -11.41 -0.36 -14.46
N TYR A 67 -10.28 -0.89 -13.97
CA TYR A 67 -8.97 -0.72 -14.60
C TYR A 67 -8.71 -1.69 -15.76
N PHE A 68 -9.52 -2.74 -15.93
CA PHE A 68 -9.23 -3.81 -16.90
C PHE A 68 -9.28 -3.37 -18.36
N LYS A 69 -10.00 -2.27 -18.63
CA LYS A 69 -10.10 -1.71 -19.98
C LYS A 69 -8.79 -1.06 -20.43
N ASP A 70 -8.00 -0.53 -19.50
CA ASP A 70 -6.73 0.15 -19.78
C ASP A 70 -5.76 0.03 -18.59
N PRO A 71 -5.29 -1.20 -18.27
CA PRO A 71 -4.49 -1.43 -17.07
C PRO A 71 -3.14 -0.71 -17.10
N ALA A 72 -2.59 -0.46 -18.30
CA ALA A 72 -1.30 0.20 -18.46
C ALA A 72 -1.34 1.68 -18.01
N SER A 73 -2.40 2.42 -18.34
CA SER A 73 -2.50 3.82 -17.91
C SER A 73 -2.69 3.95 -16.39
N HIS A 74 -3.42 3.02 -15.79
CA HIS A 74 -3.59 2.94 -14.34
C HIS A 74 -2.28 2.56 -13.63
N ASP A 75 -1.50 1.63 -14.19
CA ASP A 75 -0.17 1.28 -13.66
C ASP A 75 0.80 2.47 -13.73
N ILE A 76 0.86 3.19 -14.86
CA ILE A 76 1.70 4.40 -15.00
C ILE A 76 1.31 5.46 -13.96
N ARG A 77 0.00 5.69 -13.75
CA ARG A 77 -0.48 6.61 -12.70
C ARG A 77 -0.07 6.14 -11.32
N ASN A 78 -0.21 4.85 -11.03
CA ASN A 78 0.19 4.26 -9.76
C ASN A 78 1.69 4.45 -9.49
N MET A 79 2.53 4.12 -10.46
CA MET A 79 3.98 4.30 -10.36
C MET A 79 4.38 5.77 -10.20
N THR A 80 3.72 6.68 -10.93
CA THR A 80 3.92 8.13 -10.78
C THR A 80 3.59 8.62 -9.36
N SER A 81 2.54 8.07 -8.73
CA SER A 81 2.21 8.35 -7.34
C SER A 81 3.29 7.82 -6.37
N PHE A 82 3.81 6.61 -6.63
CA PHE A 82 4.86 5.96 -5.83
C PHE A 82 6.23 6.64 -5.91
N GLU A 83 6.63 7.08 -7.09
CA GLU A 83 7.96 7.67 -7.36
C GLU A 83 8.30 8.82 -6.41
N ARG A 84 7.29 9.56 -5.94
CA ARG A 84 7.42 10.66 -4.99
C ARG A 84 8.04 10.26 -3.64
N PHE A 85 8.01 8.97 -3.31
CA PHE A 85 8.46 8.41 -2.05
C PHE A 85 9.72 7.54 -2.17
N MET A 86 10.16 7.20 -3.39
CA MET A 86 11.25 6.25 -3.62
C MET A 86 12.65 6.88 -3.59
N PHE A 87 12.75 8.20 -3.79
CA PHE A 87 14.05 8.88 -3.98
C PHE A 87 14.27 10.08 -3.04
N LYS A 88 13.65 10.08 -1.85
CA LYS A 88 13.87 11.10 -0.81
C LYS A 88 14.77 10.58 0.31
#